data_AF-A0AAQ3LCJ4-F1
#
_entry.id   AF-A0AAQ3LCJ4-F1
#
_cell.length_a   1.000
_cell.length_b   1.000
_cell.length_c   1.000
_cell.angle_alpha   90.00
_cell.angle_beta   90.00
_cell.angle_gamma   90.00
#
_symmetry.space_group_name_H-M   'P 1'
#
loop_
_entity.id
_entity.type
_entity.pdbx_description
1 polymer ?
#
loop_
_entity_poly.entity_id
_entity_poly.type
_entity_poly.pdbx_seq_one_letter_code
_entity_poly.pdbx_strand_id
1 'polypeptide(L)'
;MPEIHLKISPYMAGPLLDILRAVSKSLNMRLAVPLHGPEETDQELLDAWREGLLETLSDDVGRLLDFLEEAVTSQLPMQIDEATSMQLVRAASALRLRLQESFLKRVPSDKLESGEVDFNDFEPETQQVYGIYLFLARLQEQIINALEPDIWDWQGDAE
;
A
#
# COMPACT_ATOMS: atom_id res chain seq x y z
N MET A 1 -20.22 4.75 7.91
CA MET A 1 -19.10 3.92 7.44
C MET A 1 -18.76 4.38 6.04
N PRO A 2 -17.49 4.64 5.72
CA PRO A 2 -17.08 5.02 4.37
C PRO A 2 -17.39 3.92 3.35
N GLU A 3 -17.73 4.34 2.13
CA GLU A 3 -17.96 3.45 0.99
C GLU A 3 -16.86 3.63 -0.05
N ILE A 4 -16.18 2.53 -0.38
CA ILE A 4 -15.13 2.54 -1.40
C ILE A 4 -15.65 1.87 -2.66
N HIS A 5 -15.52 2.63 -3.75
CA HIS A 5 -15.88 2.19 -5.09
C HIS A 5 -14.60 1.89 -5.87
N LEU A 6 -14.16 0.64 -5.81
CA LEU A 6 -13.00 0.19 -6.57
C LEU A 6 -13.46 -0.48 -7.86
N LYS A 7 -13.02 0.04 -9.01
CA LYS A 7 -13.26 -0.58 -10.31
C LYS A 7 -11.93 -1.05 -10.89
N ILE A 8 -11.70 -2.35 -10.85
CA ILE A 8 -10.54 -2.99 -11.47
C ILE A 8 -11.00 -3.66 -12.75
N SER A 9 -10.27 -3.45 -13.85
CA SER A 9 -10.53 -4.21 -15.08
C SER A 9 -10.32 -5.71 -14.79
N PRO A 10 -11.29 -6.60 -15.10
CA PRO A 10 -11.16 -8.03 -14.85
C PRO A 10 -9.91 -8.64 -15.50
N TYR A 11 -9.48 -8.09 -16.64
CA TYR A 11 -8.28 -8.52 -17.36
C TYR A 11 -6.97 -8.18 -16.61
N MET A 12 -7.00 -7.15 -15.76
CA MET A 12 -5.83 -6.69 -14.99
C MET A 12 -5.82 -7.24 -13.56
N ALA A 13 -6.98 -7.66 -13.06
CA ALA A 13 -7.16 -8.13 -11.69
C ALA A 13 -6.30 -9.33 -11.30
N GLY A 14 -6.29 -10.37 -12.14
CA GLY A 14 -5.49 -11.59 -11.89
C GLY A 14 -3.99 -11.27 -11.80
N PRO A 15 -3.38 -10.67 -12.85
CA PRO A 15 -1.97 -10.30 -12.84
C PRO A 15 -1.59 -9.36 -11.68
N LEU A 16 -2.47 -8.42 -11.33
CA LEU A 16 -2.27 -7.53 -10.18
C LEU A 16 -2.18 -8.31 -8.87
N LEU A 17 -3.16 -9.18 -8.60
CA LEU A 17 -3.19 -10.00 -7.38
C LEU A 17 -2.00 -10.96 -7.32
N ASP A 18 -1.58 -11.54 -8.44
CA ASP A 18 -0.44 -12.44 -8.48
C ASP A 18 0.87 -11.74 -8.10
N ILE A 19 1.10 -10.53 -8.63
CA ILE A 19 2.29 -9.74 -8.27
C ILE A 19 2.21 -9.29 -6.81
N LEU A 20 1.06 -8.80 -6.34
CA LEU A 20 0.92 -8.40 -4.94
C LEU A 20 1.14 -9.57 -3.97
N ARG A 21 0.67 -10.78 -4.32
CA ARG A 21 0.94 -12.02 -3.56
C ARG A 21 2.42 -12.42 -3.60
N ALA A 22 3.10 -12.20 -4.73
CA ALA A 22 4.55 -12.45 -4.82
C ALA A 22 5.34 -11.47 -3.95
N VAL A 23 4.95 -10.20 -3.95
CA VAL A 23 5.57 -9.13 -3.16
C VAL A 23 5.31 -9.32 -1.67
N SER A 24 4.08 -9.70 -1.29
CA SER A 24 3.72 -9.95 0.12
C SER A 24 4.53 -11.08 0.73
N LYS A 25 4.77 -12.18 -0.02
CA LYS A 25 5.66 -13.26 0.43
C LYS A 25 7.07 -12.77 0.77
N SER A 26 7.54 -11.70 0.14
CA SER A 26 8.84 -11.11 0.44
C SER A 26 8.84 -10.24 1.70
N LEU A 27 7.65 -9.85 2.21
CA LEU A 27 7.44 -9.14 3.48
C LEU A 27 7.27 -10.09 4.68
N ASN A 28 6.91 -11.37 4.46
CA ASN A 28 6.63 -12.34 5.55
C ASN A 28 7.77 -12.55 6.57
N MET A 29 8.98 -12.06 6.29
CA MET A 29 10.13 -12.18 7.20
C MET A 29 10.86 -10.85 7.41
N ARG A 30 10.33 -9.74 6.86
CA ARG A 30 11.00 -8.45 6.84
C ARG A 30 9.98 -7.32 6.85
N LEU A 31 10.21 -6.36 7.74
CA LEU A 31 9.47 -5.11 7.72
C LEU A 31 9.80 -4.36 6.42
N ALA A 32 8.84 -3.54 5.96
CA ALA A 32 9.01 -2.72 4.77
C ALA A 32 10.15 -1.68 4.93
N VAL A 33 10.52 -1.34 6.17
CA VAL A 33 11.62 -0.44 6.53
C VAL A 33 12.44 -1.09 7.65
N PRO A 34 13.77 -0.96 7.65
CA PRO A 34 14.59 -1.40 8.78
C PRO A 34 14.18 -0.69 10.07
N LEU A 35 14.01 -1.45 11.16
CA LEU A 35 13.87 -0.88 12.50
C LEU A 35 15.24 -0.53 13.05
N HIS A 36 15.41 0.74 13.43
CA HIS A 36 16.49 1.17 14.30
C HIS A 36 15.88 1.50 15.66
N GLY A 37 16.06 0.60 16.63
CA GLY A 37 15.68 0.86 18.01
C GLY A 37 16.61 1.88 18.67
N PRO A 38 16.19 2.54 19.76
CA PRO A 38 17.12 3.29 20.61
C PRO A 38 18.31 2.40 21.02
N GLU A 39 19.52 2.97 21.04
CA GLU A 39 20.78 2.23 21.30
C GLU A 39 20.77 1.46 22.64
N GLU A 40 19.96 1.88 23.61
CA GLU A 40 19.84 1.29 24.95
C GLU A 40 18.68 0.29 25.11
N THR A 41 17.98 -0.07 24.02
CA THR A 41 16.85 -1.00 24.12
C THR A 41 17.33 -2.43 24.29
N ASP A 42 16.75 -3.16 25.24
CA ASP A 42 17.00 -4.59 25.42
C ASP A 42 16.69 -5.35 24.12
N GLN A 43 17.60 -6.25 23.72
CA GLN A 43 17.48 -7.06 22.52
C GLN A 43 16.23 -7.95 22.55
N GLU A 44 15.87 -8.49 23.71
CA GLU A 44 14.65 -9.33 23.87
C GLU A 44 13.39 -8.51 23.59
N LEU A 45 13.35 -7.27 24.08
CA LEU A 45 12.25 -6.34 23.83
C LEU A 45 12.18 -5.94 22.35
N LEU A 46 13.33 -5.67 21.72
CA LEU A 46 13.39 -5.37 20.28
C LEU A 46 12.90 -6.54 19.42
N ASP A 47 13.28 -7.76 19.77
CA ASP A 47 12.85 -8.95 19.03
C ASP A 47 11.34 -9.20 19.19
N ALA A 48 10.81 -9.14 20.42
CA ALA A 48 9.37 -9.26 20.67
C ALA A 48 8.55 -8.16 19.98
N TRP A 49 9.05 -6.92 19.97
CA TRP A 49 8.40 -5.81 19.27
C TRP A 49 8.42 -6.03 17.75
N ARG A 50 9.55 -6.45 17.19
CA ARG A 50 9.68 -6.77 15.76
C ARG A 50 8.72 -7.89 15.36
N GLU A 51 8.61 -8.95 16.16
CA GLU A 51 7.68 -10.05 15.91
C GLU A 51 6.23 -9.57 15.86
N GLY A 52 5.79 -8.77 16.84
CA GLY A 52 4.43 -8.20 16.83
C GLY A 52 4.17 -7.27 15.64
N LEU A 53 5.17 -6.50 15.19
CA LEU A 53 5.05 -5.67 13.99
C LEU A 53 4.96 -6.50 12.71
N LEU A 54 5.70 -7.62 12.63
CA LEU A 54 5.62 -8.53 11.49
C LEU A 54 4.27 -9.24 11.42
N GLU A 55 3.74 -9.69 12.56
CA GLU A 55 2.41 -10.29 12.65
C GLU A 55 1.34 -9.30 12.19
N THR A 56 1.36 -8.07 12.74
CA THR A 56 0.43 -6.99 12.34
C THR A 56 0.52 -6.69 10.84
N LEU A 57 1.74 -6.61 10.30
CA LEU A 57 1.95 -6.34 8.88
C LEU A 57 1.41 -7.49 8.01
N SER A 58 1.62 -8.74 8.42
CA SER A 58 1.12 -9.92 7.71
C SER A 58 -0.41 -9.91 7.66
N ASP A 59 -1.06 -9.61 8.78
CA ASP A 59 -2.52 -9.52 8.88
C ASP A 59 -3.07 -8.38 8.02
N ASP A 60 -2.46 -7.20 8.09
CA ASP A 60 -2.84 -6.04 7.28
C ASP A 60 -2.75 -6.36 5.77
N VAL A 61 -1.65 -7.00 5.34
CA VAL A 61 -1.45 -7.38 3.93
C VAL A 61 -2.42 -8.47 3.50
N GLY A 62 -2.69 -9.47 4.35
CA GLY A 62 -3.72 -10.47 4.10
C GLY A 62 -5.09 -9.82 3.88
N ARG A 63 -5.47 -8.90 4.77
CA ARG A 63 -6.74 -8.17 4.67
C ARG A 63 -6.87 -7.36 3.38
N LEU A 64 -5.78 -6.73 2.93
CA LEU A 64 -5.75 -6.00 1.66
C LEU A 64 -5.93 -6.93 0.45
N LEU A 65 -5.28 -8.09 0.44
CA LEU A 65 -5.44 -9.06 -0.65
C LEU A 65 -6.87 -9.58 -0.74
N ASP A 66 -7.49 -9.90 0.40
CA ASP A 66 -8.89 -10.34 0.46
C ASP A 66 -9.84 -9.23 -0.02
N PHE A 67 -9.60 -7.99 0.42
CA PHE A 67 -10.36 -6.83 -0.03
C PHE A 67 -10.28 -6.63 -1.55
N LEU A 68 -9.09 -6.78 -2.14
CA LEU A 68 -8.92 -6.65 -3.59
C LEU A 68 -9.59 -7.81 -4.35
N GLU A 69 -9.54 -9.03 -3.82
CA GLU A 69 -10.21 -10.19 -4.40
C GLU A 69 -11.74 -10.04 -4.37
N GLU A 70 -12.28 -9.51 -3.28
CA GLU A 70 -13.70 -9.13 -3.18
C GLU A 70 -14.03 -7.98 -4.14
N ALA A 71 -13.19 -6.95 -4.23
CA ALA A 71 -13.39 -5.81 -5.11
C ALA A 71 -13.49 -6.19 -6.59
N VAL A 72 -12.70 -7.18 -7.01
CA VAL A 72 -12.66 -7.68 -8.39
C VAL A 72 -13.95 -8.43 -8.75
N THR A 73 -14.58 -9.08 -7.77
CA THR A 73 -15.76 -9.91 -7.99
C THR A 73 -17.07 -9.16 -7.70
N SER A 74 -17.03 -8.15 -6.83
CA SER A 74 -18.17 -7.33 -6.47
C SER A 74 -18.56 -6.35 -7.57
N GLN A 75 -19.87 -6.21 -7.80
CA GLN A 75 -20.45 -5.11 -8.59
C GLN A 75 -20.97 -3.96 -7.72
N LEU A 76 -20.83 -4.10 -6.40
CA LEU A 76 -21.36 -3.17 -5.40
C LEU A 76 -20.21 -2.44 -4.67
N PRO A 77 -20.49 -1.25 -4.13
CA PRO A 77 -19.55 -0.54 -3.28
C PRO A 77 -19.23 -1.38 -2.04
N MET A 78 -17.98 -1.40 -1.62
CA MET A 78 -17.59 -2.08 -0.39
C MET A 78 -17.65 -1.09 0.77
N GLN A 79 -18.38 -1.47 1.82
CA GLN A 79 -18.37 -0.75 3.09
C GLN A 79 -17.21 -1.24 3.93
N ILE A 80 -16.39 -0.31 4.41
CA ILE A 80 -15.30 -0.60 5.34
C ILE A 80 -15.45 0.26 6.59
N ASP A 81 -15.07 -0.29 7.74
CA ASP A 81 -14.98 0.48 8.98
C ASP A 81 -13.62 1.20 9.06
N GLU A 82 -13.50 2.09 10.04
CA GLU A 82 -12.27 2.87 10.26
C GLU A 82 -11.05 1.98 10.54
N ALA A 83 -11.23 0.94 11.35
CA ALA A 83 -10.17 0.01 11.69
C ALA A 83 -9.63 -0.69 10.42
N THR A 84 -10.52 -1.26 9.61
CA THR A 84 -10.18 -1.89 8.33
C THR A 84 -9.52 -0.88 7.39
N SER A 85 -10.04 0.34 7.32
CA SER A 85 -9.49 1.40 6.47
C SER A 85 -8.02 1.69 6.80
N MET A 86 -7.68 1.81 8.09
CA MET A 86 -6.28 1.98 8.51
C MET A 86 -5.41 0.78 8.16
N GLN A 87 -5.92 -0.46 8.34
CA GLN A 87 -5.19 -1.67 7.95
C GLN A 87 -4.85 -1.68 6.46
N LEU A 88 -5.82 -1.35 5.60
CA LEU A 88 -5.63 -1.27 4.16
C LEU A 88 -4.61 -0.20 3.76
N VAL A 89 -4.65 0.98 4.40
CA VAL A 89 -3.68 2.06 4.16
C VAL A 89 -2.27 1.62 4.55
N ARG A 90 -2.09 0.99 5.72
CA ARG A 90 -0.78 0.48 6.18
C ARG A 90 -0.24 -0.61 5.26
N ALA A 91 -1.08 -1.56 4.86
CA ALA A 91 -0.71 -2.63 3.93
C ALA A 91 -0.25 -2.07 2.57
N ALA A 92 -1.01 -1.12 2.01
CA ALA A 92 -0.66 -0.49 0.75
C ALA A 92 0.66 0.28 0.83
N SER A 93 0.93 0.98 1.95
CA SER A 93 2.22 1.64 2.19
C SER A 93 3.37 0.64 2.22
N ALA A 94 3.22 -0.44 2.98
CA ALA A 94 4.25 -1.46 3.11
C ALA A 94 4.57 -2.13 1.76
N LEU A 95 3.55 -2.45 0.97
CA LEU A 95 3.72 -3.01 -0.37
C LEU A 95 4.36 -2.00 -1.33
N ARG A 96 3.97 -0.73 -1.30
CA ARG A 96 4.61 0.33 -2.12
C ARG A 96 6.09 0.49 -1.80
N LEU A 97 6.44 0.56 -0.52
CA LEU A 97 7.83 0.61 -0.07
C LEU A 97 8.61 -0.63 -0.56
N ARG A 98 7.99 -1.81 -0.47
CA ARG A 98 8.63 -3.04 -0.92
C ARG A 98 8.82 -3.09 -2.43
N LEU A 99 7.84 -2.62 -3.20
CA LEU A 99 7.93 -2.51 -4.66
C LEU A 99 9.05 -1.53 -5.06
N GLN A 100 9.12 -0.39 -4.36
CA GLN A 100 10.17 0.60 -4.56
C GLN A 100 11.54 0.01 -4.28
N GLU A 101 11.70 -0.64 -3.13
CA GLU A 101 12.95 -1.28 -2.76
C GLU A 101 13.29 -2.46 -3.67
N SER A 102 12.33 -3.25 -4.15
CA SER A 102 12.69 -4.49 -4.88
C SER A 102 12.86 -4.27 -6.38
N PHE A 103 12.09 -3.36 -6.98
CA PHE A 103 11.94 -3.25 -8.43
C PHE A 103 12.16 -1.83 -8.96
N LEU A 104 11.87 -0.79 -8.16
CA LEU A 104 11.97 0.62 -8.62
C LEU A 104 13.17 1.37 -8.03
N LYS A 105 14.20 0.68 -7.52
CA LYS A 105 15.40 1.33 -6.90
C LYS A 105 16.07 2.38 -7.77
N ARG A 106 15.92 2.28 -9.10
CA ARG A 106 16.54 3.20 -10.07
C ARG A 106 15.73 4.49 -10.28
N VAL A 107 14.50 4.54 -9.76
CA VAL A 107 13.64 5.71 -9.84
C VAL A 107 13.79 6.51 -8.54
N PRO A 108 14.13 7.81 -8.62
CA PRO A 108 14.17 8.66 -7.44
C PRO A 108 12.84 8.68 -6.67
N SER A 109 12.90 8.69 -5.34
CA SER A 109 11.69 8.62 -4.49
C SER A 109 10.76 9.82 -4.70
N ASP A 110 11.34 11.02 -4.84
CA ASP A 110 10.62 12.26 -5.15
C ASP A 110 9.87 12.17 -6.48
N LYS A 111 10.44 11.49 -7.47
CA LYS A 111 9.78 11.26 -8.77
C LYS A 111 8.66 10.23 -8.66
N LEU A 112 8.86 9.15 -7.90
CA LEU A 112 7.80 8.16 -7.65
C LEU A 112 6.60 8.77 -6.92
N GLU A 113 6.83 9.67 -5.96
CA GLU A 113 5.79 10.31 -5.15
C GLU A 113 5.04 11.41 -5.91
N SER A 114 5.75 12.22 -6.70
CA SER A 114 5.15 13.27 -7.54
C SER A 114 4.45 12.72 -8.78
N GLY A 115 4.75 11.49 -9.18
CA GLY A 115 4.27 10.92 -10.44
C GLY A 115 4.94 11.52 -11.68
N GLU A 116 6.04 12.28 -11.51
CA GLU A 116 6.83 12.88 -12.59
C GLU A 116 7.75 11.87 -13.27
N VAL A 117 7.19 10.73 -13.67
CA VAL A 117 7.91 9.62 -14.28
C VAL A 117 7.28 9.34 -15.62
N ASP A 118 8.08 9.32 -16.69
CA ASP A 118 7.58 8.89 -17.99
C ASP A 118 7.45 7.36 -17.98
N PHE A 119 6.20 6.89 -18.03
CA PHE A 119 5.88 5.47 -18.08
C PHE A 119 6.57 4.77 -19.26
N ASN A 120 6.74 5.47 -20.39
CA ASN A 120 7.31 4.90 -21.60
C ASN A 120 8.83 4.72 -21.54
N ASP A 121 9.49 5.36 -20.58
CA ASP A 121 10.94 5.23 -20.37
C ASP A 121 11.30 3.93 -19.63
N PHE A 122 10.31 3.20 -19.14
CA PHE A 122 10.52 1.94 -18.44
C PHE A 122 10.42 0.72 -19.35
N GLU A 123 11.24 -0.29 -19.03
CA GLU A 123 11.07 -1.63 -19.56
C GLU A 123 9.68 -2.18 -19.19
N PRO A 124 9.06 -3.03 -20.04
CA PRO A 124 7.69 -3.52 -19.82
C PRO A 124 7.43 -4.14 -18.43
N GLU A 125 8.42 -4.84 -17.87
CA GLU A 125 8.32 -5.41 -16.52
C GLU A 125 8.27 -4.32 -15.43
N THR A 126 9.08 -3.27 -15.58
CA THR A 126 9.10 -2.11 -14.67
C THR A 126 7.84 -1.28 -14.80
N GLN A 127 7.28 -1.15 -16.00
CA GLN A 127 5.98 -0.53 -16.26
C GLN A 127 4.86 -1.20 -15.48
N GLN A 128 4.80 -2.53 -15.51
CA GLN A 128 3.79 -3.29 -14.76
C GLN A 128 3.91 -3.05 -13.25
N VAL A 129 5.12 -3.14 -12.71
CA VAL A 129 5.37 -2.90 -11.27
C VAL A 129 5.04 -1.45 -10.88
N TYR A 130 5.43 -0.47 -11.70
CA TYR A 130 5.11 0.93 -11.46
C TYR A 130 3.59 1.20 -11.52
N GLY A 131 2.88 0.55 -12.45
CA GLY A 131 1.41 0.61 -12.50
C GLY A 131 0.76 0.09 -11.21
N ILE A 132 1.28 -0.99 -10.63
CA ILE A 132 0.82 -1.53 -9.34
C ILE A 132 1.14 -0.56 -8.20
N TYR A 133 2.33 0.04 -8.21
CA TYR A 133 2.72 1.06 -7.23
C TYR A 133 1.74 2.25 -7.25
N LEU A 134 1.38 2.76 -8.43
CA LEU A 134 0.41 3.85 -8.59
C LEU A 134 -1.00 3.42 -8.21
N PHE A 135 -1.40 2.20 -8.54
CA PHE A 135 -2.69 1.64 -8.14
C PHE A 135 -2.83 1.65 -6.60
N LEU A 136 -1.82 1.17 -5.88
CA LEU A 136 -1.82 1.20 -4.41
C LEU A 136 -1.88 2.64 -3.88
N ALA A 137 -1.17 3.58 -4.50
CA ALA A 137 -1.21 4.99 -4.11
C ALA A 137 -2.63 5.58 -4.25
N ARG A 138 -3.29 5.32 -5.37
CA ARG A 138 -4.67 5.78 -5.61
C ARG A 138 -5.68 5.12 -4.69
N LEU A 139 -5.49 3.83 -4.37
CA LEU A 139 -6.33 3.15 -3.39
C LEU A 139 -6.21 3.80 -2.01
N GLN A 140 -4.99 4.14 -1.57
CA GLN A 140 -4.76 4.84 -0.30
C GLN A 140 -5.44 6.21 -0.28
N GLU A 141 -5.28 7.00 -1.34
CA GLU A 141 -5.94 8.30 -1.49
C GLU A 141 -7.47 8.16 -1.40
N GLN A 142 -8.06 7.16 -2.07
CA GLN A 142 -9.49 6.90 -2.00
C GLN A 142 -9.96 6.52 -0.59
N ILE A 143 -9.20 5.69 0.12
CA ILE A 143 -9.53 5.30 1.50
C ILE A 143 -9.46 6.51 2.43
N ILE A 144 -8.38 7.30 2.35
CA ILE A 144 -8.17 8.47 3.20
C ILE A 144 -9.25 9.51 2.94
N ASN A 145 -9.56 9.81 1.68
CA ASN A 145 -10.62 10.77 1.34
C ASN A 145 -12.01 10.31 1.79
N ALA A 146 -12.25 9.00 1.86
CA ALA A 146 -13.51 8.48 2.37
C ALA A 146 -13.60 8.58 3.90
N LEU A 147 -12.48 8.50 4.62
CA LEU A 147 -12.41 8.67 6.07
C LEU A 147 -12.48 10.13 6.50
N GLU A 148 -11.77 11.00 5.78
CA GLU A 148 -11.65 12.42 6.10
C GLU A 148 -11.89 13.25 4.83
N PRO A 149 -13.16 13.52 4.48
CA PRO A 149 -13.53 14.24 3.27
C PRO A 149 -12.94 15.66 3.20
N ASP A 150 -12.68 16.25 4.37
CA ASP A 150 -12.36 17.66 4.54
C ASP A 150 -10.83 17.97 4.53
N ILE A 151 -9.94 16.97 4.44
CA ILE A 151 -8.47 17.21 4.41
C ILE A 151 -8.07 18.10 3.23
N TRP A 152 -8.78 17.99 2.10
CA TRP A 152 -8.44 18.73 0.86
C TRP A 152 -9.25 20.02 0.68
N ASP A 153 -10.21 20.31 1.55
CA ASP A 153 -11.03 21.53 1.53
C ASP A 153 -10.45 22.67 2.39
N TRP A 154 -9.19 22.54 2.85
CA TRP A 154 -8.47 23.64 3.48
C TRP A 154 -8.15 24.75 2.47
N GLN A 155 -9.13 25.62 2.23
CA GLN A 155 -8.86 26.99 1.78
C GLN A 155 -8.24 27.70 2.97
N GLY A 156 -6.91 27.85 2.94
CA GLY A 156 -6.22 28.69 3.91
C GLY A 156 -6.86 30.06 3.92
N ASP A 157 -7.46 30.44 5.04
CA ASP A 157 -7.80 31.82 5.32
C ASP A 157 -6.48 32.62 5.23
N ALA A 158 -6.31 33.32 4.12
CA ALA A 158 -5.26 34.31 3.98
C ALA A 158 -5.58 35.44 4.97
N GLU A 159 -4.66 35.66 5.92
CA GLU A 159 -4.61 36.84 6.79
C GLU A 159 -4.76 38.16 6.03
#